data_AF-A0A831SQ71-F1
#
_entry.id   AF-A0A831SQ71-F1
#
_cell.length_a   1.000
_cell.length_b   1.000
_cell.length_c   1.000
_cell.angle_alpha   90.00
_cell.angle_beta   90.00
_cell.angle_gamma   90.00
#
_symmetry.space_group_name_H-M   'P 1'
#
loop_
_entity.id
_entity.type
_entity.pdbx_description
1 polymer ?
#
loop_
_entity_poly.entity_id
_entity_poly.type
_entity_poly.pdbx_seq_one_letter_code
_entity_poly.pdbx_strand_id
1 'polypeptide(L)' 'MTKKALLVIDMLNDFIREDGKLYIGKRGEEIILPIQRELQSFREKDNPIFYVCDHHRFDDKEFKL' A
#
# COMPACT_ATOMS: atom_id res chain seq x y z
N MET A 1 12.95 7.54 -23.71
CA MET A 1 12.86 6.60 -22.57
C MET A 1 11.76 7.07 -21.64
N THR A 2 10.72 6.26 -21.42
CA THR A 2 9.62 6.63 -20.53
C THR A 2 10.05 6.39 -19.09
N LYS A 3 10.08 7.44 -18.27
CA LYS A 3 10.33 7.30 -16.83
C LYS A 3 9.12 6.60 -16.19
N LYS A 4 9.38 5.59 -15.36
CA LYS A 4 8.35 4.88 -14.61
C LYS A 4 8.53 5.15 -13.12
N ALA A 5 7.44 5.10 -12.38
CA ALA A 5 7.43 5.08 -10.92
C ALA A 5 6.41 4.02 -10.46
N LEU A 6 6.65 3.43 -9.29
CA LEU A 6 5.74 2.50 -8.64
C LEU A 6 5.08 3.20 -7.45
N LEU A 7 3.74 3.18 -7.42
CA LEU A 7 2.94 3.60 -6.27
C LEU A 7 2.45 2.35 -5.55
N VAL A 8 2.81 2.21 -4.28
CA VAL A 8 2.25 1.20 -3.38
C VAL A 8 1.23 1.90 -2.49
N ILE A 9 -0.04 1.58 -2.68
CA ILE A 9 -1.16 2.29 -2.06
C ILE A 9 -1.74 1.41 -0.95
N ASP A 10 -1.76 1.95 0.27
CA ASP A 10 -2.50 1.41 1.42
C ASP A 10 -2.24 -0.07 1.75
N MET A 11 -1.00 -0.54 1.51
CA MET A 11 -0.53 -1.83 2.02
C MET A 11 -0.20 -1.75 3.51
N LEU A 12 -1.17 -1.28 4.30
CA LEU A 12 -1.07 -1.08 5.75
C LEU A 12 -1.61 -2.28 6.51
N ASN A 13 -1.13 -2.47 7.74
CA ASN A 13 -1.61 -3.54 8.61
C ASN A 13 -3.13 -3.49 8.82
N ASP A 14 -3.70 -2.28 8.95
CA ASP A 14 -5.13 -2.09 9.18
C ASP A 14 -6.00 -2.63 8.03
N PHE A 15 -5.46 -2.70 6.80
CA PHE A 15 -6.16 -3.25 5.63
C PHE A 15 -5.80 -4.71 5.36
N ILE A 16 -4.58 -5.14 5.65
CA ILE A 16 -4.04 -6.42 5.18
C ILE A 16 -4.09 -7.53 6.23
N ARG A 17 -3.89 -7.20 7.51
CA ARG A 17 -3.88 -8.23 8.55
C ARG A 17 -5.30 -8.53 9.00
N GLU A 18 -5.56 -9.79 9.36
CA GLU A 18 -6.88 -10.23 9.83
C GLU A 18 -7.34 -9.50 11.12
N ASP A 19 -6.38 -9.03 11.93
CA ASP A 19 -6.61 -8.21 13.12
C ASP A 19 -6.68 -6.69 12.84
N GLY A 20 -6.62 -6.28 11.57
CA GLY A 20 -6.67 -4.90 11.13
C GLY A 20 -8.09 -4.30 11.21
N LYS A 21 -8.17 -2.99 11.49
CA LYS A 21 -9.45 -2.27 11.65
C LYS A 21 -10.36 -2.32 10.43
N LEU A 22 -9.78 -2.36 9.24
CA LEU A 22 -10.47 -2.33 7.94
C LEU A 22 -10.01 -3.50 7.06
N TYR A 23 -9.82 -4.68 7.66
CA TYR A 23 -9.32 -5.86 6.96
C TYR A 23 -10.13 -6.17 5.70
N ILE A 24 -9.47 -6.20 4.54
CA ILE A 24 -10.11 -6.37 3.23
C ILE A 24 -10.23 -7.84 2.79
N GLY A 25 -9.92 -8.78 3.68
CA GLY A 25 -9.99 -10.22 3.42
C GLY A 25 -8.76 -10.80 2.75
N LYS A 26 -8.78 -12.13 2.56
CA LYS A 26 -7.62 -12.92 2.10
C LYS A 26 -7.00 -12.44 0.79
N ARG A 27 -7.82 -11.86 -0.09
CA ARG A 27 -7.39 -11.30 -1.37
C ARG A 27 -6.37 -10.16 -1.20
N GLY A 28 -6.45 -9.39 -0.11
CA GLY A 28 -5.45 -8.38 0.23
C GLY A 28 -4.09 -8.99 0.61
N GLU A 29 -4.08 -10.14 1.29
CA GLU A 29 -2.84 -10.85 1.59
C GLU A 29 -2.18 -11.46 0.35
N GLU A 30 -3.01 -11.99 -0.57
CA GLU A 30 -2.53 -12.65 -1.80
C GLU A 30 -1.70 -11.73 -2.70
N ILE A 31 -1.94 -10.42 -2.66
CA ILE A 31 -1.22 -9.44 -3.48
C ILE A 31 0.14 -9.01 -2.91
N ILE A 32 0.50 -9.42 -1.69
CA ILE A 32 1.80 -9.10 -1.07
C ILE A 32 2.95 -9.59 -1.95
N LEU A 33 2.90 -10.86 -2.39
CA LEU A 33 3.95 -11.46 -3.21
C LEU A 33 4.07 -10.78 -4.59
N PRO A 34 2.99 -10.55 -5.35
CA PRO A 34 3.02 -9.71 -6.55
C PRO A 34 3.65 -8.33 -6.34
N ILE A 35 3.30 -7.61 -5.26
CA ILE A 35 3.86 -6.29 -4.97
C ILE A 35 5.36 -6.37 -4.68
N GLN A 36 5.80 -7.37 -3.91
CA GLN A 36 7.23 -7.59 -3.65
C GLN A 36 8.05 -7.82 -4.93
N ARG A 37 7.49 -8.51 -5.92
CA ARG A 37 8.14 -8.70 -7.23
C ARG A 37 8.27 -7.40 -8.00
N GLU A 38 7.24 -6.56 -8.01
CA GLU A 38 7.30 -5.23 -8.64
C GLU A 38 8.31 -4.32 -7.92
N LEU A 39 8.32 -4.33 -6.58
CA LEU A 39 9.30 -3.58 -5.78
C LEU A 39 10.74 -3.97 -6.15
N GLN A 40 11.02 -5.27 -6.30
CA GLN A 40 12.33 -5.74 -6.71
C GLN A 40 12.69 -5.22 -8.12
N SER A 41 11.79 -5.40 -9.10
CA SER A 41 11.99 -4.94 -10.48
C SER A 41 12.24 -3.43 -10.60
N PHE A 42 11.59 -2.62 -9.76
CA PHE A 42 11.81 -1.17 -9.73
C PHE A 42 13.12 -0.79 -9.04
N ARG A 43 13.49 -1.45 -7.94
CA ARG A 43 14.77 -1.25 -7.25
C ARG A 43 15.98 -1.59 -8.12
N GLU A 44 15.93 -2.70 -8.85
CA GLU A 44 17.01 -3.14 -9.76
C GLU A 44 17.30 -2.14 -10.88
N LYS A 45 16.31 -1.33 -11.24
CA LYS A 45 16.39 -0.33 -12.32
C LYS A 45 16.57 1.10 -11.80
N ASP A 46 16.77 1.26 -10.49
CA ASP A 46 16.85 2.55 -9.79
C ASP A 46 15.65 3.48 -10.12
N ASN A 47 14.46 2.87 -10.28
CA ASN A 47 13.24 3.61 -10.53
C ASN A 47 12.61 4.09 -9.21
N PRO A 48 11.95 5.26 -9.21
CA PRO A 48 11.25 5.76 -8.04
C PRO A 48 10.14 4.82 -7.54
N ILE A 49 10.06 4.67 -6.21
CA ILE A 49 9.02 3.94 -5.51
C ILE A 49 8.44 4.86 -4.44
N PHE A 50 7.13 5.01 -4.42
CA PHE A 50 6.41 5.84 -3.46
C PHE A 50 5.38 4.98 -2.72
N TYR A 51 5.39 5.08 -1.40
CA TYR A 51 4.36 4.49 -0.54
C TYR A 51 3.35 5.58 -0.23
N VAL A 52 2.11 5.38 -0.66
CA VAL A 52 0.99 6.26 -0.37
C VAL A 52 0.19 5.55 0.71
N CYS A 53 0.17 6.15 1.90
CA CYS A 53 -0.40 5.55 3.10
C CYS A 53 -1.46 6.47 3.67
N ASP A 54 -2.63 5.93 3.87
CA ASP A 54 -3.69 6.53 4.64
C ASP A 54 -3.21 6.84 6.08
N HIS A 55 -3.55 8.03 6.57
CA HIS A 55 -3.16 8.49 7.89
C HIS A 55 -4.14 9.50 8.46
N HIS A 56 -4.98 9.00 9.36
CA HIS A 56 -5.97 9.81 10.05
C HIS A 56 -5.50 10.23 11.44
N ARG A 57 -5.85 11.46 11.82
CA ARG A 57 -5.76 11.91 13.21
C ARG A 57 -6.93 11.35 14.02
N PHE A 58 -6.77 11.29 15.33
CA PHE A 58 -7.87 10.89 16.23
C PHE A 58 -9.12 11.79 16.07
N ASP A 59 -8.93 13.07 15.73
CA ASP A 59 -9.98 14.07 15.57
C ASP A 59 -10.35 14.35 14.10
N ASP A 60 -10.02 13.42 13.20
CA ASP A 60 -10.19 13.63 11.77
C ASP A 60 -11.64 13.98 11.41
N LYS A 61 -11.79 15.06 10.66
CA LYS A 61 -13.10 15.59 10.27
C LYS A 61 -13.73 14.76 9.16
N GLU A 62 -12.94 13.95 8.44
CA GLU A 62 -13.45 13.02 7.44
C GLU A 62 -14.52 12.08 7.99
N PHE A 63 -14.40 11.69 9.26
CA PHE A 63 -15.36 10.81 9.93
C PHE A 63 -16.49 11.57 10.66
N LYS A 64 -16.63 12.88 10.47
CA LYS A 64 -17.78 13.64 10.97
C LYS A 64 -18.88 13.62 9.92
N LEU A 65 -19.92 12.81 10.18
CA LEU A 65 -21.16 12.74 9.41
C LEU A 65 -22.01 14.01 9.57
#